data_AF-A0A7E4UMX0-F1
#
_entry.id   AF-A0A7E4UMX0-F1
#
_cell.length_a   1.000
_cell.length_b   1.000
_cell.length_c   1.000
_cell.angle_alpha   90.00
_cell.angle_beta   90.00
_cell.angle_gamma   90.00
#
_symmetry.space_group_name_H-M   'P 1'
#
loop_
_entity.id
_entity.type
_entity.pdbx_description
1 polymer ?
#
loop_
_entity_poly.entity_id
_entity_poly.type
_entity_poly.pdbx_seq_one_letter_code
_entity_poly.pdbx_strand_id
1 'polypeptide(L)'
;MLEPVLLKLQPPICVLGDLHGQFLDLQKMLEKMGPPPKQKYLFLGDYVDRGHFSLETVTLLLAMKLRHPKHLFMIRGNHETRAVNKIYGFFDEVKRRFPDDKPTELWTLYQHVFNCMPMSAVIADKIFCTHGGISEDLLSFKQFDRVMRPTDITDLGLLTDLVWADPCGETKRYDISPRGISMVFGPTAIEEFCSTLGIELIPTSAV
;
A
#
# COMPACT_ATOMS: atom_id res chain seq x y z
N MET A 1 3.46 -20.52 0.03
CA MET A 1 2.05 -20.26 0.41
C MET A 1 1.78 -18.79 0.14
N LEU A 2 0.69 -18.45 -0.55
CA LEU A 2 0.35 -17.05 -0.88
C LEU A 2 0.07 -16.30 0.43
N GLU A 3 0.56 -15.06 0.58
CA GLU A 3 0.19 -14.23 1.73
C GLU A 3 -1.31 -13.90 1.69
N PRO A 4 -2.00 -13.72 2.83
CA PRO A 4 -3.40 -13.28 2.87
C PRO A 4 -3.56 -11.82 2.41
N VAL A 5 -4.80 -11.39 2.16
CA VAL A 5 -5.12 -9.98 1.81
C VAL A 5 -4.87 -9.06 3.01
N LEU A 6 -5.20 -9.55 4.21
CA LEU A 6 -4.85 -8.91 5.48
C LEU A 6 -3.67 -9.66 6.12
N LEU A 7 -2.51 -9.02 6.15
CA LEU A 7 -1.32 -9.58 6.79
C LEU A 7 -1.48 -9.60 8.32
N LYS A 8 -0.98 -10.65 8.97
CA LYS A 8 -0.89 -10.76 10.43
C LYS A 8 0.58 -10.81 10.84
N LEU A 9 1.05 -9.73 11.47
CA LEU A 9 2.46 -9.46 11.70
C LEU A 9 2.76 -9.29 13.19
N GLN A 10 4.03 -9.48 13.56
CA GLN A 10 4.50 -9.39 14.95
C GLN A 10 5.74 -8.50 15.05
N PRO A 11 5.86 -7.68 16.12
CA PRO A 11 7.04 -6.87 16.37
C PRO A 11 8.28 -7.74 16.67
N PRO A 12 9.50 -7.18 16.62
CA PRO A 12 9.82 -5.83 16.13
C PRO A 12 9.70 -5.73 14.60
N ILE A 13 9.13 -4.63 14.12
CA ILE A 13 8.97 -4.33 12.68
C ILE A 13 9.02 -2.82 12.46
N CYS A 14 9.65 -2.39 11.38
CA CYS A 14 9.69 -1.00 10.94
C CYS A 14 8.59 -0.79 9.89
N VAL A 15 7.76 0.22 10.09
CA VAL A 15 6.68 0.60 9.15
C VAL A 15 7.13 1.81 8.35
N LEU A 16 6.99 1.75 7.04
CA LEU A 16 7.47 2.77 6.10
C LEU A 16 6.35 3.16 5.15
N GLY A 17 6.16 4.47 4.96
CA GLY A 17 5.22 5.04 4.01
C GLY A 17 5.75 5.09 2.58
N ASP A 18 5.26 6.08 1.84
CA ASP A 18 5.48 6.21 0.40
C ASP A 18 6.95 6.31 0.02
N LEU A 19 7.27 5.75 -1.14
CA LEU A 19 8.60 5.77 -1.73
C LEU A 19 8.66 6.51 -3.07
N HIS A 20 7.60 6.43 -3.87
CA HIS A 20 7.45 7.20 -5.11
C HIS A 20 8.70 7.23 -5.99
N GLY A 21 9.29 6.06 -6.27
CA GLY A 21 10.48 5.95 -7.10
C GLY A 21 11.73 6.68 -6.58
N GLN A 22 11.82 7.00 -5.29
CA GLN A 22 13.00 7.59 -4.63
C GLN A 22 14.03 6.52 -4.24
N PHE A 23 14.53 5.79 -5.24
CA PHE A 23 15.41 4.63 -5.05
C PHE A 23 16.66 4.93 -4.19
N LEU A 24 17.30 6.07 -4.39
CA LEU A 24 18.52 6.43 -3.64
C LEU A 24 18.23 6.65 -2.16
N ASP A 25 17.05 7.17 -1.82
CA ASP A 25 16.64 7.36 -0.43
C ASP A 25 16.27 6.02 0.21
N LEU A 26 15.62 5.12 -0.55
CA LEU A 26 15.41 3.72 -0.15
C LEU A 26 16.74 3.03 0.18
N GLN A 27 17.77 3.16 -0.67
CA GLN A 27 19.09 2.59 -0.41
C GLN A 27 19.72 3.11 0.87
N LYS A 28 19.79 4.44 1.03
CA LYS A 28 20.35 5.08 2.24
C LYS A 28 19.62 4.64 3.51
N MET A 29 18.30 4.50 3.42
CA MET A 29 17.46 4.07 4.52
C MET A 29 17.74 2.60 4.91
N LEU A 30 17.88 1.71 3.92
CA LEU A 30 18.27 0.30 4.16
C LEU A 30 19.70 0.18 4.70
N GLU A 31 20.63 1.01 4.25
CA GLU A 31 22.00 1.05 4.79
C GLU A 31 22.01 1.48 6.26
N LYS A 32 21.22 2.51 6.60
CA LYS A 32 21.15 3.05 7.96
C LYS A 32 20.40 2.14 8.94
N MET A 33 19.26 1.58 8.52
CA MET A 33 18.41 0.76 9.40
C MET A 33 18.75 -0.74 9.35
N GLY A 34 19.49 -1.17 8.32
CA GLY A 34 19.91 -2.56 8.11
C GLY A 34 18.96 -3.32 7.17
N PRO A 35 19.45 -3.92 6.08
CA PRO A 35 18.59 -4.63 5.14
C PRO A 35 18.01 -5.91 5.76
N PRO A 36 16.90 -6.45 5.22
CA PRO A 36 16.45 -7.80 5.55
C PRO A 36 17.58 -8.83 5.36
N PRO A 37 17.70 -9.84 6.25
CA PRO A 37 16.80 -10.17 7.35
C PRO A 37 17.16 -9.49 8.69
N LYS A 38 18.14 -8.57 8.73
CA LYS A 38 18.58 -7.92 9.99
C LYS A 38 17.47 -7.13 10.66
N GLN A 39 16.59 -6.52 9.85
CA GLN A 39 15.42 -5.78 10.28
C GLN A 39 14.18 -6.26 9.52
N LYS A 40 13.02 -6.28 10.18
CA LYS A 40 11.74 -6.53 9.51
C LYS A 40 11.10 -5.22 9.06
N TYR A 41 10.49 -5.24 7.88
CA TYR A 41 9.85 -4.08 7.27
C TYR A 41 8.43 -4.38 6.81
N LEU A 42 7.54 -3.43 7.03
CA LEU A 42 6.25 -3.31 6.37
C LEU A 42 6.25 -2.00 5.59
N PHE A 43 6.14 -2.07 4.27
CA PHE A 43 5.94 -0.91 3.41
C PHE A 43 4.45 -0.71 3.13
N LEU A 44 3.99 0.53 3.23
CA LEU A 44 2.57 0.91 3.15
C LEU A 44 2.07 1.23 1.74
N GLY A 45 2.81 0.90 0.69
CA GLY A 45 2.41 1.17 -0.70
C GLY A 45 3.18 2.32 -1.34
N ASP A 46 2.73 2.72 -2.52
CA ASP A 46 3.24 3.83 -3.31
C ASP A 46 4.74 3.72 -3.57
N TYR A 47 5.10 2.63 -4.25
CA TYR A 47 6.46 2.31 -4.67
C TYR A 47 6.85 3.06 -5.94
N VAL A 48 5.86 3.31 -6.81
CA VAL A 48 6.05 3.83 -8.17
C VAL A 48 5.49 5.25 -8.32
N ASP A 49 5.70 5.81 -9.51
CA ASP A 49 5.30 7.15 -9.93
C ASP A 49 6.01 8.29 -9.19
N ARG A 50 5.79 9.52 -9.69
CA ARG A 50 6.35 10.81 -9.22
C ARG A 50 7.88 10.93 -9.33
N GLY A 51 8.63 9.97 -8.80
CA GLY A 51 10.09 9.90 -8.92
C GLY A 51 10.57 9.32 -10.26
N HIS A 52 11.89 9.19 -10.38
CA HIS A 52 12.56 8.80 -11.63
C HIS A 52 13.07 7.35 -11.66
N PHE A 53 12.96 6.63 -10.53
CA PHE A 53 13.52 5.29 -10.34
C PHE A 53 12.46 4.31 -9.80
N SER A 54 11.24 4.39 -10.31
CA SER A 54 10.14 3.50 -9.91
C SER A 54 10.48 2.04 -10.18
N LEU A 55 11.07 1.76 -11.36
CA LEU A 55 11.51 0.41 -11.75
C LEU A 55 12.52 -0.15 -10.76
N GLU A 56 13.59 0.58 -10.45
CA GLU A 56 14.60 0.13 -9.49
C GLU A 56 14.00 -0.07 -8.10
N THR A 57 13.13 0.85 -7.67
CA THR A 57 12.47 0.82 -6.35
C THR A 57 11.62 -0.43 -6.18
N VAL A 58 10.65 -0.64 -7.07
CA VAL A 58 9.73 -1.78 -6.96
C VAL A 58 10.44 -3.10 -7.23
N THR A 59 11.39 -3.15 -8.17
CA THR A 59 12.16 -4.38 -8.47
C THR A 59 13.01 -4.80 -7.28
N LEU A 60 13.70 -3.87 -6.61
CA LEU A 60 14.50 -4.18 -5.43
C LEU A 60 13.63 -4.73 -4.30
N LEU A 61 12.48 -4.09 -4.03
CA LEU A 61 11.56 -4.53 -3.00
C LEU A 61 10.99 -5.93 -3.29
N LEU A 62 10.58 -6.20 -4.53
CA LEU A 62 10.11 -7.52 -4.96
C LEU A 62 11.22 -8.59 -4.85
N ALA A 63 12.45 -8.26 -5.24
CA ALA A 63 13.59 -9.17 -5.10
C ALA A 63 13.88 -9.49 -3.62
N MET A 64 13.86 -8.48 -2.75
CA MET A 64 14.01 -8.67 -1.31
C MET A 64 12.82 -9.41 -0.69
N LYS A 65 11.60 -9.20 -1.18
CA LYS A 65 10.40 -9.96 -0.77
C LYS A 65 10.57 -11.45 -1.05
N LEU A 66 11.02 -11.79 -2.27
CA LEU A 66 11.28 -13.17 -2.67
C LEU A 66 12.40 -13.81 -1.85
N ARG A 67 13.48 -13.05 -1.57
CA ARG A 67 14.63 -13.53 -0.80
C ARG A 67 14.33 -13.66 0.70
N HIS A 68 13.54 -12.75 1.25
CA HIS A 68 13.27 -12.61 2.68
C HIS A 68 11.76 -12.48 2.99
N PRO A 69 10.92 -13.46 2.60
CA PRO A 69 9.46 -13.35 2.66
C PRO A 69 8.89 -13.22 4.08
N LYS A 70 9.68 -13.59 5.11
CA LYS A 70 9.32 -13.46 6.53
C LYS A 70 9.80 -12.15 7.18
N HIS A 71 10.53 -11.31 6.45
CA HIS A 71 11.13 -10.07 6.96
C HIS A 71 10.75 -8.83 6.15
N LEU A 72 10.32 -8.98 4.90
CA LEU A 72 9.84 -7.86 4.10
C LEU A 72 8.38 -8.10 3.72
N PHE A 73 7.52 -7.14 4.08
CA PHE A 73 6.09 -7.13 3.79
C PHE A 73 5.76 -5.87 3.00
N MET A 74 4.85 -6.00 2.05
CA MET A 74 4.43 -4.93 1.15
C MET A 74 2.90 -4.97 1.08
N ILE A 75 2.25 -3.85 1.36
CA ILE A 75 0.82 -3.68 1.06
C ILE A 75 0.65 -2.75 -0.14
N ARG A 76 -0.53 -2.75 -0.73
CA ARG A 76 -0.82 -2.01 -1.97
C ARG A 76 -1.17 -0.55 -1.67
N GLY A 77 -0.53 0.39 -2.38
CA GLY A 77 -0.96 1.79 -2.43
C GLY A 77 -1.87 2.09 -3.62
N ASN A 78 -2.36 3.32 -3.70
CA ASN A 78 -3.20 3.73 -4.84
C ASN A 78 -2.37 3.87 -6.13
N HIS A 79 -1.07 4.17 -6.05
CA HIS A 79 -0.17 4.18 -7.20
C HIS A 79 0.15 2.77 -7.73
N GLU A 80 -0.14 1.71 -6.98
CA GLU A 80 -0.12 0.34 -7.51
C GLU A 80 -1.43 -0.04 -8.21
N THR A 81 -2.03 0.90 -8.94
CA THR A 81 -3.23 0.67 -9.77
C THR A 81 -3.02 1.11 -11.20
N ARG A 82 -3.69 0.43 -12.14
CA ARG A 82 -3.55 0.69 -13.58
C ARG A 82 -3.97 2.10 -13.97
N ALA A 83 -5.01 2.63 -13.32
CA ALA A 83 -5.53 3.96 -13.62
C ALA A 83 -4.53 5.06 -13.20
N VAL A 84 -3.87 4.89 -12.06
CA VAL A 84 -2.94 5.89 -11.51
C VAL A 84 -1.58 5.80 -12.21
N ASN A 85 -0.93 4.64 -12.21
CA ASN A 85 0.46 4.54 -12.69
C ASN A 85 0.63 4.59 -14.21
N LYS A 86 -0.48 4.57 -14.94
CA LYS A 86 -0.48 4.92 -16.37
C LYS A 86 -0.27 6.42 -16.60
N ILE A 87 -0.69 7.26 -15.66
CA ILE A 87 -0.75 8.72 -15.80
C ILE A 87 0.39 9.41 -15.03
N TYR A 88 0.79 8.87 -13.88
CA TYR A 88 1.68 9.58 -12.95
C TYR A 88 3.18 9.21 -13.04
N GLY A 89 3.57 8.45 -14.06
CA GLY A 89 4.97 8.36 -14.51
C GLY A 89 5.51 6.96 -14.75
N PHE A 90 5.01 5.93 -14.07
CA PHE A 90 5.59 4.59 -14.13
C PHE A 90 5.50 3.99 -15.52
N PHE A 91 4.33 4.06 -16.18
CA PHE A 91 4.17 3.57 -17.54
C PHE A 91 5.14 4.25 -18.53
N ASP A 92 5.30 5.58 -18.41
CA ASP A 92 6.23 6.33 -19.24
C ASP A 92 7.69 5.98 -18.93
N GLU A 93 8.02 5.73 -17.66
CA GLU A 93 9.33 5.23 -17.25
C GLU A 93 9.64 3.88 -17.89
N VAL A 94 8.70 2.92 -17.86
CA VAL A 94 8.85 1.61 -18.51
C VAL A 94 9.07 1.78 -20.02
N LYS A 95 8.23 2.59 -20.69
CA LYS A 95 8.36 2.85 -22.13
C LYS A 95 9.69 3.45 -22.52
N ARG A 96 10.20 4.39 -21.72
CA ARG A 96 11.46 5.08 -21.99
C ARG A 96 12.66 4.17 -21.74
N ARG A 97 12.62 3.33 -20.70
CA ARG A 97 13.74 2.46 -20.31
C ARG A 97 13.84 1.19 -21.14
N PHE A 98 12.72 0.73 -21.69
CA PHE A 98 12.60 -0.52 -22.42
C PHE A 98 11.81 -0.31 -23.74
N PRO A 99 12.28 0.56 -24.66
CA PRO A 99 11.53 0.90 -25.87
C PRO A 99 11.35 -0.29 -26.82
N ASP A 100 12.33 -1.19 -26.87
CA ASP A 100 12.35 -2.34 -27.77
C ASP A 100 11.76 -3.62 -27.13
N ASP A 101 11.65 -3.66 -25.80
CA ASP A 101 11.19 -4.84 -25.04
C ASP A 101 9.69 -4.81 -24.73
N LYS A 102 8.88 -4.46 -25.73
CA LYS A 102 7.41 -4.42 -25.64
C LYS A 102 6.92 -3.81 -24.31
N PRO A 103 7.20 -2.52 -24.06
CA PRO A 103 7.07 -1.93 -22.73
C PRO A 103 5.66 -2.03 -22.14
N THR A 104 4.62 -2.10 -22.97
CA THR A 104 3.24 -2.34 -22.54
C THR A 104 3.03 -3.73 -21.92
N GLU A 105 3.71 -4.76 -22.43
CA GLU A 105 3.68 -6.11 -21.86
C GLU A 105 4.38 -6.10 -20.49
N LEU A 106 5.58 -5.51 -20.40
CA LEU A 106 6.32 -5.39 -19.14
C LEU A 106 5.53 -4.63 -18.07
N TRP A 107 4.96 -3.47 -18.41
CA TRP A 107 4.10 -2.73 -17.48
C TRP A 107 2.86 -3.54 -17.08
N THR A 108 2.24 -4.28 -18.01
CA THR A 108 1.10 -5.16 -17.70
C THR A 108 1.47 -6.28 -16.72
N LEU A 109 2.69 -6.82 -16.79
CA LEU A 109 3.18 -7.79 -15.80
C LEU A 109 3.28 -7.18 -14.40
N TYR A 110 3.74 -5.93 -14.26
CA TYR A 110 3.68 -5.23 -12.97
C TYR A 110 2.26 -5.08 -12.46
N GLN A 111 1.29 -4.77 -13.33
CA GLN A 111 -0.11 -4.70 -12.91
C GLN A 111 -0.62 -6.04 -12.37
N HIS A 112 -0.21 -7.17 -12.95
CA HIS A 112 -0.56 -8.49 -12.40
C HIS A 112 0.03 -8.71 -11.00
N VAL A 113 1.27 -8.28 -10.76
CA VAL A 113 1.90 -8.32 -9.44
C VAL A 113 1.12 -7.45 -8.45
N PHE A 114 0.83 -6.20 -8.81
CA PHE A 114 0.09 -5.25 -7.98
C PHE A 114 -1.31 -5.76 -7.63
N ASN A 115 -2.01 -6.38 -8.56
CA ASN A 115 -3.33 -6.97 -8.32
C ASN A 115 -3.30 -8.15 -7.35
N CYS A 116 -2.13 -8.71 -7.06
CA CYS A 116 -1.94 -9.78 -6.09
C CYS A 116 -1.48 -9.29 -4.70
N MET A 117 -1.21 -7.99 -4.53
CA MET A 117 -0.67 -7.47 -3.27
C MET A 117 -1.70 -7.55 -2.14
N PRO A 118 -1.26 -7.77 -0.89
CA PRO A 118 -2.07 -7.54 0.30
C PRO A 118 -2.54 -6.08 0.37
N MET A 119 -3.71 -5.85 0.96
CA MET A 119 -4.30 -4.50 1.06
C MET A 119 -3.97 -3.81 2.37
N SER A 120 -3.88 -4.58 3.45
CA SER A 120 -3.64 -4.04 4.79
C SER A 120 -2.88 -5.05 5.65
N ALA A 121 -2.39 -4.60 6.79
CA ALA A 121 -1.75 -5.45 7.78
C ALA A 121 -2.29 -5.15 9.18
N VAL A 122 -2.23 -6.15 10.07
CA VAL A 122 -2.43 -5.96 11.49
C VAL A 122 -1.18 -6.43 12.23
N ILE A 123 -0.58 -5.54 13.01
CA ILE A 123 0.59 -5.83 13.84
C ILE A 123 0.12 -6.06 15.29
N ALA A 124 0.53 -7.19 15.87
CA ALA A 124 0.22 -7.59 17.24
C ALA A 124 -1.28 -7.56 17.59
N ASP A 125 -2.16 -7.73 16.60
CA ASP A 125 -3.62 -7.62 16.73
C ASP A 125 -4.13 -6.26 17.26
N LYS A 126 -3.28 -5.24 17.28
CA LYS A 126 -3.58 -3.91 17.85
C LYS A 126 -3.36 -2.74 16.91
N ILE A 127 -2.50 -2.88 15.90
CA ILE A 127 -2.15 -1.79 14.98
C ILE A 127 -2.63 -2.16 13.58
N PHE A 128 -3.59 -1.42 13.04
CA PHE A 128 -4.10 -1.62 11.68
C PHE A 128 -3.37 -0.71 10.69
N CYS A 129 -2.58 -1.29 9.82
CA CYS A 129 -1.81 -0.56 8.82
C CYS A 129 -2.49 -0.67 7.46
N THR A 130 -2.68 0.46 6.80
CA THR A 130 -3.20 0.55 5.44
C THR A 130 -2.53 1.73 4.73
N HIS A 131 -2.66 1.82 3.41
CA HIS A 131 -2.04 2.90 2.66
C HIS A 131 -2.76 4.24 2.91
N GLY A 132 -4.02 4.34 2.49
CA GLY A 132 -4.85 5.54 2.63
C GLY A 132 -5.40 5.69 4.04
N GLY A 133 -6.51 5.01 4.33
CA GLY A 133 -7.13 5.12 5.64
C GLY A 133 -8.28 4.16 5.89
N ILE A 134 -9.20 4.56 6.76
CA ILE A 134 -10.31 3.71 7.20
C ILE A 134 -11.53 3.85 6.29
N SER A 135 -12.38 2.82 6.32
CA SER A 135 -13.63 2.75 5.57
C SER A 135 -14.79 2.54 6.53
N GLU A 136 -15.91 3.23 6.30
CA GLU A 136 -17.17 2.99 7.02
C GLU A 136 -17.67 1.55 6.79
N ASP A 137 -17.31 0.95 5.65
CA ASP A 137 -17.72 -0.41 5.28
C ASP A 137 -16.91 -1.50 6.01
N LEU A 138 -15.78 -1.17 6.67
CA LEU A 138 -14.94 -2.16 7.35
C LEU A 138 -15.38 -2.40 8.79
N LEU A 139 -16.27 -3.37 8.98
CA LEU A 139 -16.84 -3.74 10.28
C LEU A 139 -16.21 -5.01 10.88
N SER A 140 -15.52 -5.81 10.08
CA SER A 140 -14.84 -7.02 10.51
C SER A 140 -13.68 -7.39 9.60
N PHE A 141 -12.56 -7.81 10.19
CA PHE A 141 -11.44 -8.35 9.42
C PHE A 141 -11.78 -9.61 8.60
N LYS A 142 -12.87 -10.31 8.90
CA LYS A 142 -13.37 -11.43 8.07
C LYS A 142 -13.82 -10.98 6.67
N GLN A 143 -14.06 -9.67 6.47
CA GLN A 143 -14.39 -9.15 5.14
C GLN A 143 -13.23 -9.30 4.15
N PHE A 144 -11.98 -9.32 4.63
CA PHE A 144 -10.80 -9.57 3.78
C PHE A 144 -10.77 -10.98 3.20
N ASP A 145 -11.39 -11.97 3.85
CA ASP A 145 -11.46 -13.36 3.36
C ASP A 145 -12.31 -13.48 2.08
N ARG A 146 -13.15 -12.48 1.80
CA ARG A 146 -14.01 -12.42 0.61
C ARG A 146 -13.31 -11.76 -0.58
N VAL A 147 -12.15 -11.17 -0.38
CA VAL A 147 -11.39 -10.49 -1.43
C VAL A 147 -10.57 -11.52 -2.20
N MET A 148 -11.03 -11.83 -3.40
CA MET A 148 -10.30 -12.69 -4.33
C MET A 148 -9.17 -11.89 -5.00
N ARG A 149 -8.00 -12.52 -5.16
CA ARG A 149 -6.87 -11.94 -5.92
C ARG A 149 -6.48 -12.88 -7.07
N PRO A 150 -6.04 -12.35 -8.22
CA PRO A 150 -5.81 -10.94 -8.53
C PRO A 150 -7.10 -10.11 -8.63
N THR A 151 -7.08 -8.86 -8.13
CA THR A 151 -8.20 -7.92 -8.27
C THR A 151 -7.70 -6.51 -8.60
N ASP A 152 -8.43 -5.80 -9.44
CA ASP A 152 -8.32 -4.35 -9.56
C ASP A 152 -9.03 -3.66 -8.39
N ILE A 153 -8.70 -2.38 -8.17
CA ILE A 153 -9.38 -1.50 -7.21
C ILE A 153 -10.40 -0.69 -8.02
N THR A 154 -11.66 -0.72 -7.60
CA THR A 154 -12.76 0.04 -8.21
C THR A 154 -12.73 1.51 -7.76
N ASP A 155 -13.60 2.34 -8.34
CA ASP A 155 -13.69 3.76 -7.97
C ASP A 155 -14.45 3.98 -6.63
N LEU A 156 -15.10 2.95 -6.10
CA LEU A 156 -15.90 2.98 -4.88
C LEU A 156 -15.75 1.71 -4.06
N GLY A 157 -15.96 1.83 -2.75
CA GLY A 157 -16.09 0.75 -1.78
C GLY A 157 -14.83 0.49 -0.96
N LEU A 158 -14.90 -0.50 -0.08
CA LEU A 158 -13.88 -0.83 0.91
C LEU A 158 -12.43 -0.79 0.40
N LEU A 159 -12.11 -1.44 -0.72
CA LEU A 159 -10.72 -1.48 -1.20
C LEU A 159 -10.22 -0.12 -1.68
N THR A 160 -11.11 0.70 -2.22
CA THR A 160 -10.81 2.07 -2.64
C THR A 160 -10.49 2.91 -1.42
N ASP A 161 -11.33 2.85 -0.38
CA ASP A 161 -11.12 3.61 0.85
C ASP A 161 -9.80 3.27 1.53
N LEU A 162 -9.45 1.98 1.59
CA LEU A 162 -8.19 1.52 2.17
C LEU A 162 -6.93 2.12 1.52
N VAL A 163 -7.01 2.54 0.25
CA VAL A 163 -5.89 3.13 -0.48
C VAL A 163 -6.09 4.61 -0.84
N TRP A 164 -7.25 5.22 -0.58
CA TRP A 164 -7.52 6.60 -0.97
C TRP A 164 -8.06 7.48 0.15
N ALA A 165 -8.57 6.92 1.24
CA ALA A 165 -9.15 7.72 2.30
C ALA A 165 -8.09 8.53 3.05
N ASP A 166 -8.42 9.78 3.42
CA ASP A 166 -7.51 10.66 4.16
C ASP A 166 -8.11 11.12 5.49
N PRO A 167 -7.29 11.33 6.54
CA PRO A 167 -7.75 11.97 7.76
C PRO A 167 -8.12 13.43 7.49
N CYS A 168 -9.22 13.91 8.10
CA CYS A 168 -9.66 15.30 7.98
C CYS A 168 -10.15 15.84 9.33
N GLY A 169 -9.61 16.99 9.74
CA GLY A 169 -9.98 17.66 10.99
C GLY A 169 -11.28 18.46 10.92
N GLU A 170 -11.82 18.72 9.72
CA GLU A 170 -13.04 19.52 9.53
C GLU A 170 -14.31 18.68 9.66
N THR A 171 -14.24 17.39 9.33
CA THR A 171 -15.33 16.44 9.57
C THR A 171 -15.15 15.71 10.89
N LYS A 172 -16.24 15.30 11.52
CA LYS A 172 -16.20 14.42 12.70
C LYS A 172 -16.14 12.95 12.32
N ARG A 173 -16.87 12.56 11.28
CA ARG A 173 -17.10 11.16 10.91
C ARG A 173 -16.58 10.89 9.51
N TYR A 174 -17.42 10.67 8.50
CA TYR A 174 -16.98 10.55 7.09
C TYR A 174 -17.54 11.70 6.26
N ASP A 175 -16.80 12.16 5.26
CA ASP A 175 -17.26 13.13 4.25
C ASP A 175 -16.61 12.86 2.89
N ILE A 176 -17.11 13.47 1.83
CA ILE A 176 -16.60 13.29 0.47
C ILE A 176 -15.16 13.82 0.39
N SER A 177 -14.26 13.02 -0.20
CA SER A 177 -12.88 13.45 -0.39
C SER A 177 -12.76 14.52 -1.47
N PRO A 178 -11.95 15.59 -1.25
CA PRO A 178 -11.64 16.57 -2.29
C PRO A 178 -10.84 15.97 -3.46
N ARG A 179 -10.31 14.75 -3.31
CA ARG A 179 -9.68 14.00 -4.41
C ARG A 179 -10.69 13.56 -5.48
N GLY A 180 -11.99 13.63 -5.19
CA GLY A 180 -13.06 13.15 -6.08
C GLY A 180 -13.18 11.62 -6.13
N ILE A 181 -12.49 10.93 -5.22
CA ILE A 181 -12.52 9.48 -5.02
C ILE A 181 -12.40 9.19 -3.52
N SER A 182 -13.08 8.14 -3.03
CA SER A 182 -13.09 7.80 -1.61
C SER A 182 -13.69 8.90 -0.71
N MET A 183 -13.47 8.75 0.60
CA MET A 183 -13.96 9.60 1.67
C MET A 183 -12.78 10.18 2.47
N VAL A 184 -13.03 11.27 3.17
CA VAL A 184 -12.21 11.70 4.31
C VAL A 184 -12.83 11.21 5.61
N PHE A 185 -12.01 11.03 6.65
CA PHE A 185 -12.47 10.56 7.95
C PHE A 185 -11.94 11.40 9.12
N GLY A 186 -12.80 11.66 10.10
CA GLY A 186 -12.52 12.47 11.27
C GLY A 186 -12.32 11.67 12.57
N PRO A 187 -12.13 12.35 13.70
CA PRO A 187 -11.82 11.72 14.98
C PRO A 187 -12.87 10.70 15.47
N THR A 188 -14.16 10.98 15.27
CA THR A 188 -15.24 10.06 15.67
C THR A 188 -15.22 8.78 14.83
N ALA A 189 -14.92 8.88 13.52
CA ALA A 189 -14.77 7.69 12.68
C ALA A 189 -13.60 6.81 13.14
N ILE A 190 -12.48 7.42 13.56
CA ILE A 190 -11.32 6.69 14.11
C ILE A 190 -11.70 5.97 15.41
N GLU A 191 -12.38 6.65 16.34
CA GLU A 191 -12.83 6.07 17.61
C GLU A 191 -13.78 4.88 17.39
N GLU A 192 -14.77 5.05 16.51
CA GLU A 192 -15.72 3.99 16.13
C GLU A 192 -15.00 2.79 15.49
N PHE A 193 -14.08 3.04 14.56
CA PHE A 193 -13.30 2.00 13.89
C PHE A 193 -12.43 1.22 14.88
N CYS A 194 -11.68 1.93 15.73
CA CYS A 194 -10.82 1.35 16.76
C CYS A 194 -11.63 0.50 17.74
N SER A 195 -12.76 1.02 18.22
CA SER A 195 -13.67 0.30 19.12
C SER A 195 -14.25 -0.97 18.47
N THR A 196 -14.72 -0.85 17.23
CA THR A 196 -15.36 -1.95 16.48
C THR A 196 -14.39 -3.09 16.19
N LEU A 197 -13.14 -2.77 15.82
CA LEU A 197 -12.15 -3.76 15.38
C LEU A 197 -11.13 -4.14 16.46
N GLY A 198 -11.19 -3.51 17.64
CA GLY A 198 -10.25 -3.73 18.75
C GLY A 198 -8.84 -3.21 18.47
N ILE A 199 -8.74 -2.14 17.67
CA ILE A 199 -7.48 -1.51 17.23
C ILE A 199 -7.16 -0.31 18.12
N GLU A 200 -5.87 -0.05 18.31
CA GLU A 200 -5.35 1.03 19.17
C GLU A 200 -4.63 2.11 18.34
N LEU A 201 -4.12 1.77 17.16
CA LEU A 201 -3.38 2.69 16.31
C LEU A 201 -3.56 2.36 14.82
N ILE A 202 -3.60 3.41 13.99
CA ILE A 202 -3.78 3.30 12.54
C ILE A 202 -2.68 4.10 11.83
N PRO A 203 -1.48 3.52 11.62
CA PRO A 203 -0.49 4.17 10.77
C PRO A 203 -0.91 4.06 9.31
N THR A 204 -0.95 5.22 8.65
CA THR A 204 -1.23 5.34 7.22
C THR A 204 -0.11 6.12 6.54
N SER A 205 -0.09 6.12 5.22
CA SER A 205 0.76 7.01 4.43
C SER A 205 -0.02 8.11 3.70
N ALA A 206 -1.34 8.21 3.91
CA ALA A 206 -2.14 9.36 3.50
C ALA A 206 -1.54 10.71 3.93
N VAL A 207 -1.63 11.69 3.03
CA VAL A 207 -1.07 13.05 3.15
C VAL A 207 -2.16 14.09 3.04
#